data_AF-E9E0C3-F1
#
_entry.id   AF-E9E0C3-F1
#
_cell.length_a   1.000
_cell.length_b   1.000
_cell.length_c   1.000
_cell.angle_alpha   90.00
_cell.angle_beta   90.00
_cell.angle_gamma   90.00
#
_symmetry.space_group_name_H-M   'P 1'
#
loop_
_entity.id
_entity.type
_entity.pdbx_description
1 polymer ?
#
loop_
_entity_poly.entity_id
_entity_poly.type
_entity_poly.pdbx_seq_one_letter_code
_entity_poly.pdbx_strand_id
1 'polypeptide(L)'
;MPQKKLTSVADIVDKLVDVSIAIKNRGKLKDPEEARVGDAFALLAAGRPPPGCPGETNKSRYLEFLLRVKQLMGPAGVVISAAGLGASAVAGMRDRLRVDLPVKMKEREREFAKTELETIACIFSAKTRWLQLPLNVENLPPRLALRQFVVLKLLQLQPHNLLEMLMNLDGKMSGRS
;
A
#
# COMPACT_ATOMS: atom_id res chain seq x y z
N MET A 1 24.91 -3.51 -12.45
CA MET A 1 24.78 -4.63 -11.49
C MET A 1 23.92 -5.72 -12.11
N PRO A 2 24.34 -7.00 -12.07
CA PRO A 2 23.57 -8.09 -12.68
C PRO A 2 22.27 -8.35 -11.91
N GLN A 3 21.15 -8.43 -12.64
CA GLN A 3 19.85 -8.82 -12.07
C GLN A 3 19.89 -10.31 -11.70
N LYS A 4 20.10 -10.62 -10.41
CA LYS A 4 19.97 -11.97 -9.88
C LYS A 4 18.55 -12.46 -10.19
N LYS A 5 18.41 -13.48 -11.05
CA LYS A 5 17.11 -14.12 -11.30
C LYS A 5 16.61 -14.68 -9.97
N LEU A 6 15.52 -14.12 -9.46
CA LEU A 6 14.86 -14.59 -8.24
C LEU A 6 14.22 -15.94 -8.54
N THR A 7 14.94 -17.02 -8.27
CA THR A 7 14.53 -18.40 -8.60
C THR A 7 13.84 -19.13 -7.45
N SER A 8 13.97 -18.66 -6.20
CA SER A 8 13.36 -19.27 -5.03
C SER A 8 12.56 -18.29 -4.18
N VAL A 9 11.62 -18.80 -3.38
CA VAL A 9 10.86 -17.99 -2.42
C VAL A 9 11.77 -17.34 -1.38
N ALA A 10 12.80 -18.05 -0.92
CA ALA A 10 13.74 -17.54 0.07
C ALA A 10 14.51 -16.32 -0.46
N ASP A 11 15.03 -16.39 -1.69
CA ASP A 11 15.72 -15.26 -2.33
C ASP A 11 14.82 -14.03 -2.47
N ILE A 12 13.53 -14.27 -2.75
CA ILE A 12 12.54 -13.18 -2.83
C ILE A 12 12.34 -12.55 -1.46
N VAL A 13 12.20 -13.36 -0.40
CA VAL A 13 12.04 -12.85 0.97
C VAL A 13 13.28 -12.09 1.42
N ASP A 14 14.50 -12.58 1.16
CA ASP A 14 15.74 -11.87 1.49
C ASP A 14 15.78 -10.49 0.82
N LYS A 15 15.45 -10.44 -0.48
CA LYS A 15 15.33 -9.16 -1.20
C LYS A 15 14.30 -8.24 -0.55
N LEU A 16 13.17 -8.77 -0.10
CA LEU A 16 12.12 -7.95 0.54
C LEU A 16 12.57 -7.44 1.91
N VAL A 17 13.33 -8.23 2.68
CA VAL A 17 13.96 -7.78 3.92
C VAL A 17 14.93 -6.64 3.64
N ASP A 18 15.83 -6.80 2.65
CA ASP A 18 16.77 -5.74 2.24
C ASP A 18 16.06 -4.46 1.81
N VAL A 19 14.98 -4.58 1.02
CA VAL A 19 14.17 -3.42 0.61
C VAL A 19 13.51 -2.77 1.83
N SER A 20 13.04 -3.54 2.81
CA SER A 20 12.40 -2.99 4.01
C SER A 20 13.40 -2.18 4.84
N ILE A 21 14.62 -2.70 5.00
CA ILE A 21 15.72 -2.02 5.70
C ILE A 21 16.13 -0.77 4.92
N ALA A 22 16.21 -0.85 3.59
CA ALA A 22 16.51 0.31 2.75
C ALA A 22 15.44 1.40 2.85
N ILE A 23 14.16 1.04 2.91
CA ILE A 23 13.06 2.00 3.13
C ILE A 23 13.19 2.65 4.50
N LYS A 24 13.43 1.86 5.55
CA LYS A 24 13.67 2.36 6.91
C LYS A 24 14.83 3.34 6.95
N ASN A 25 15.99 2.97 6.42
CA ASN A 25 17.20 3.79 6.45
C ASN A 25 17.03 5.09 5.64
N ARG A 26 16.22 5.08 4.58
CA ARG A 26 15.90 6.30 3.81
C ARG A 26 14.81 7.15 4.47
N GLY A 27 13.98 6.56 5.33
CA GLY A 27 12.78 7.19 5.89
C GLY A 27 11.66 7.46 4.88
N LYS A 28 11.84 7.07 3.60
CA LYS A 28 10.87 7.29 2.51
C LYS A 28 10.98 6.27 1.39
N LEU A 29 9.90 6.14 0.62
CA LEU A 29 9.88 5.44 -0.66
C LEU A 29 10.52 6.30 -1.76
N LYS A 30 11.07 5.65 -2.78
CA LYS A 30 11.43 6.32 -4.04
C LYS A 30 10.18 6.54 -4.89
N ASP A 31 10.15 7.55 -5.73
CA ASP A 31 9.03 7.84 -6.64
C ASP A 31 8.46 6.61 -7.37
N PRO A 32 9.27 5.72 -7.99
CA PRO A 32 8.74 4.51 -8.64
C PRO A 32 8.23 3.44 -7.65
N GLU A 33 8.73 3.41 -6.41
CA GLU A 33 8.21 2.53 -5.35
C GLU A 33 6.89 3.10 -4.82
N GLU A 34 6.83 4.42 -4.62
CA GLU A 34 5.66 5.17 -4.17
C GLU A 34 4.48 4.99 -5.13
N ALA A 35 4.71 5.16 -6.44
CA ALA A 35 3.70 4.93 -7.47
C ALA A 35 3.14 3.49 -7.41
N ARG A 36 4.03 2.49 -7.29
CA ARG A 36 3.63 1.07 -7.20
C ARG A 36 2.82 0.76 -5.94
N VAL A 37 3.18 1.37 -4.81
CA VAL A 37 2.41 1.23 -3.56
C VAL A 37 1.05 1.91 -3.73
N GLY A 38 0.99 3.10 -4.30
CA GLY A 38 -0.26 3.80 -4.62
C GLY A 38 -1.21 2.94 -5.47
N ASP A 39 -0.70 2.39 -6.57
CA ASP A 39 -1.46 1.53 -7.47
C ASP A 39 -1.97 0.26 -6.77
N ALA A 40 -1.15 -0.34 -5.89
CA ALA A 40 -1.52 -1.53 -5.12
C ALA A 40 -2.67 -1.24 -4.15
N PHE A 41 -2.60 -0.13 -3.41
CA PHE A 41 -3.68 0.27 -2.50
C PHE A 41 -4.95 0.68 -3.26
N ALA A 42 -4.81 1.38 -4.39
CA ALA A 42 -5.95 1.70 -5.26
C ALA A 42 -6.63 0.44 -5.79
N LEU A 43 -5.85 -0.56 -6.23
CA LEU A 43 -6.37 -1.84 -6.72
C LEU A 43 -7.06 -2.63 -5.60
N LEU A 44 -6.48 -2.68 -4.40
CA LEU A 44 -7.08 -3.33 -3.23
C LEU A 44 -8.39 -2.67 -2.82
N ALA A 45 -8.47 -1.35 -2.90
CA ALA A 45 -9.64 -0.61 -2.52
C ALA A 45 -10.73 -0.66 -3.61
N ALA A 46 -10.36 -0.79 -4.89
CA ALA A 46 -11.31 -1.03 -5.98
C ALA A 46 -11.89 -2.45 -5.96
N GLY A 47 -11.15 -3.42 -5.39
CA GLY A 47 -11.60 -4.81 -5.22
C GLY A 47 -11.71 -5.62 -6.51
N ARG A 48 -11.52 -4.99 -7.68
CA ARG A 48 -11.51 -5.62 -9.00
C ARG A 48 -10.57 -4.87 -9.93
N PRO A 49 -9.94 -5.55 -10.91
CA PRO A 49 -9.31 -4.84 -12.00
C PRO A 49 -10.35 -4.08 -12.85
N PRO A 50 -9.95 -2.97 -13.50
CA PRO A 50 -10.83 -2.27 -14.44
C PRO A 50 -11.19 -3.21 -15.60
N PRO A 51 -12.49 -3.34 -15.95
CA PRO A 51 -12.91 -4.24 -17.02
C PRO A 51 -12.33 -3.78 -18.37
N GLY A 52 -11.84 -4.73 -19.18
CA GLY A 52 -11.36 -4.44 -20.54
C GLY A 52 -9.99 -3.76 -20.61
N CYS A 53 -9.27 -3.66 -19.49
CA CYS A 53 -7.91 -3.15 -19.47
C CYS A 53 -6.92 -4.20 -20.00
N PRO A 54 -5.93 -3.82 -20.84
CA PRO A 54 -4.82 -4.71 -21.18
C PRO A 54 -4.15 -5.27 -19.93
N GLY A 55 -3.97 -6.59 -19.86
CA GLY A 55 -3.37 -7.26 -18.70
C GLY A 55 -4.32 -7.46 -17.52
N GLU A 56 -5.65 -7.49 -17.74
CA GLU A 56 -6.66 -7.80 -16.72
C GLU A 56 -6.31 -9.06 -15.91
N THR A 57 -5.94 -10.16 -16.57
CA THR A 57 -5.50 -11.40 -15.92
C THR A 57 -4.30 -11.20 -14.99
N ASN A 58 -3.35 -10.36 -15.38
CA ASN A 58 -2.17 -10.05 -14.56
C ASN A 58 -2.55 -9.20 -13.35
N LYS A 59 -3.46 -8.24 -13.52
CA LYS A 59 -3.99 -7.43 -12.42
C LYS A 59 -4.83 -8.26 -11.46
N SER A 60 -5.63 -9.22 -11.95
CA SER A 60 -6.37 -10.17 -11.10
C SER A 60 -5.42 -11.02 -10.25
N ARG A 61 -4.40 -11.64 -10.87
CA ARG A 61 -3.39 -12.42 -10.14
C ARG A 61 -2.63 -11.58 -9.11
N TYR A 62 -2.33 -10.32 -9.45
CA TYR A 62 -1.69 -9.41 -8.52
C TYR A 62 -2.62 -9.05 -7.36
N LEU A 63 -3.91 -8.78 -7.62
CA LEU A 63 -4.90 -8.51 -6.59
C LEU A 63 -5.08 -9.69 -5.63
N GLU A 64 -5.23 -10.91 -6.15
CA GLU A 64 -5.32 -12.13 -5.34
C GLU A 64 -4.11 -12.29 -4.41
N PHE A 65 -2.92 -12.07 -4.95
CA PHE A 65 -1.69 -12.08 -4.17
C PHE A 65 -1.70 -11.01 -3.07
N LEU A 66 -2.04 -9.75 -3.41
CA LEU A 66 -2.10 -8.66 -2.44
C LEU A 66 -3.12 -8.90 -1.34
N LEU A 67 -4.28 -9.48 -1.65
CA LEU A 67 -5.29 -9.86 -0.66
C LEU A 67 -4.72 -10.89 0.34
N ARG A 68 -4.01 -11.89 -0.18
CA ARG A 68 -3.38 -12.93 0.67
C ARG A 68 -2.24 -12.38 1.53
N VAL A 69 -1.40 -11.50 0.96
CA VAL A 69 -0.37 -10.79 1.73
C VAL A 69 -1.00 -9.93 2.82
N LYS A 70 -2.05 -9.17 2.49
CA LYS A 70 -2.78 -8.34 3.48
C LYS A 70 -3.37 -9.18 4.60
N GLN A 71 -3.90 -10.37 4.29
CA GLN A 71 -4.47 -11.28 5.29
C GLN A 71 -3.41 -11.81 6.27
N LEU A 72 -2.21 -12.16 5.80
CA LEU A 72 -1.17 -12.78 6.63
C LEU A 72 -0.27 -11.75 7.33
N MET A 73 0.12 -10.71 6.60
CA MET A 73 1.12 -9.72 7.01
C MET A 73 0.54 -8.33 7.28
N GLY A 74 -0.73 -8.11 6.97
CA GLY A 74 -1.36 -6.80 7.09
C GLY A 74 -0.94 -5.80 6.01
N PRO A 75 -1.29 -4.51 6.21
CA PRO A 75 -1.00 -3.44 5.27
C PRO A 75 0.50 -3.21 5.02
N ALA A 76 1.36 -3.46 6.01
CA ALA A 76 2.81 -3.38 5.85
C ALA A 76 3.36 -4.39 4.82
N GLY A 77 2.79 -5.60 4.81
CA GLY A 77 3.10 -6.62 3.80
C GLY A 77 2.79 -6.13 2.37
N VAL A 78 1.66 -5.43 2.21
CA VAL A 78 1.26 -4.85 0.91
C VAL A 78 2.28 -3.83 0.44
N VAL A 79 2.72 -2.93 1.33
CA VAL A 79 3.73 -1.91 1.01
C VAL A 79 5.02 -2.57 0.52
N ILE A 80 5.56 -3.52 1.27
CA ILE A 80 6.85 -4.12 0.90
C ILE A 80 6.75 -4.97 -0.37
N SER A 81 5.66 -5.70 -0.56
CA SER A 81 5.42 -6.45 -1.80
C SER A 81 5.30 -5.53 -3.02
N ALA A 82 4.58 -4.42 -2.91
CA ALA A 82 4.41 -3.46 -4.00
C ALA A 82 5.72 -2.72 -4.32
N ALA A 83 6.44 -2.26 -3.30
CA ALA A 83 7.72 -1.56 -3.46
C ALA A 83 8.83 -2.48 -3.99
N GLY A 84 8.96 -3.69 -3.45
CA GLY A 84 10.06 -4.62 -3.74
C GLY A 84 9.87 -5.50 -4.99
N LEU A 85 8.62 -5.80 -5.36
CA LEU A 85 8.29 -6.65 -6.53
C LEU A 85 7.52 -5.88 -7.60
N GLY A 86 6.40 -5.28 -7.20
CA GLY A 86 5.44 -4.67 -8.12
C GLY A 86 4.61 -5.69 -8.91
N ALA A 87 3.59 -5.18 -9.61
CA ALA A 87 2.58 -5.99 -10.29
C ALA A 87 3.14 -6.96 -11.33
N SER A 88 4.04 -6.47 -12.20
CA SER A 88 4.60 -7.28 -13.30
C SER A 88 5.41 -8.48 -12.80
N ALA A 89 6.20 -8.29 -11.74
CA ALA A 89 7.00 -9.36 -11.17
C ALA A 89 6.09 -10.46 -10.58
N VAL A 90 5.08 -10.08 -9.81
CA VAL A 90 4.12 -11.03 -9.19
C VAL A 90 3.28 -11.75 -10.25
N ALA A 91 2.85 -11.05 -11.30
CA ALA A 91 2.11 -11.66 -12.40
C ALA A 91 2.94 -12.69 -13.17
N GLY A 92 4.25 -12.46 -13.31
CA GLY A 92 5.20 -13.38 -13.91
C GLY A 92 5.66 -14.54 -13.00
N MET A 93 5.35 -14.51 -11.71
CA MET A 93 5.69 -15.61 -10.79
C MET A 93 4.89 -16.87 -11.15
N ARG A 94 5.54 -18.02 -11.01
CA ARG A 94 4.84 -19.32 -11.01
C ARG A 94 3.87 -19.38 -9.83
N ASP A 95 2.78 -20.11 -10.02
CA ASP A 95 1.70 -20.19 -9.04
C ASP A 95 2.17 -20.59 -7.64
N ARG A 96 3.01 -21.64 -7.56
CA ARG A 96 3.64 -22.09 -6.33
C ARG A 96 4.39 -20.97 -5.60
N LEU A 97 5.19 -20.16 -6.30
CA LEU A 97 5.91 -19.05 -5.68
C LEU A 97 4.93 -17.99 -5.15
N ARG A 98 3.84 -17.72 -5.88
CA ARG A 98 2.83 -16.72 -5.49
C ARG A 98 2.07 -17.13 -4.23
N VAL A 99 1.81 -18.44 -4.06
CA VAL A 99 1.11 -18.99 -2.90
C VAL A 99 2.03 -19.14 -1.68
N ASP A 100 3.26 -19.59 -1.88
CA ASP A 100 4.22 -19.85 -0.81
C ASP A 100 4.85 -18.55 -0.26
N LEU A 101 5.01 -17.53 -1.10
CA LEU A 101 5.69 -16.28 -0.72
C LEU A 101 5.05 -15.56 0.47
N PRO A 102 3.73 -15.31 0.51
CA PRO A 102 3.10 -14.67 1.66
C PRO A 102 3.29 -15.46 2.97
N VAL A 103 3.33 -16.79 2.90
CA VAL A 103 3.56 -17.67 4.05
C VAL A 103 5.00 -17.50 4.56
N LYS A 104 5.98 -17.54 3.66
CA LYS A 104 7.39 -17.35 4.02
C LYS A 104 7.70 -15.95 4.52
N MET A 105 7.05 -14.92 3.97
CA MET A 105 7.17 -13.56 4.49
C MET A 105 6.63 -13.48 5.93
N LYS A 106 5.52 -14.16 6.23
CA LYS A 106 4.93 -14.22 7.57
C LYS A 106 5.84 -14.94 8.58
N GLU A 107 6.46 -16.05 8.18
CA GLU A 107 7.43 -16.76 9.03
C GLU A 107 8.60 -15.86 9.45
N ARG A 108 9.06 -14.99 8.55
CA ARG A 108 10.18 -14.07 8.75
C ARG A 108 9.73 -12.64 9.09
N GLU A 109 8.51 -12.46 9.58
CA GLU A 109 7.92 -11.13 9.78
C GLU A 109 8.75 -10.22 10.70
N ARG A 110 9.51 -10.81 11.62
CA ARG A 110 10.34 -10.11 12.61
C ARG A 110 11.57 -9.42 11.99
N GLU A 111 11.97 -9.83 10.80
CA GLU A 111 13.13 -9.25 10.10
C GLU A 111 12.76 -7.98 9.33
N PHE A 112 11.47 -7.72 9.13
CA PHE A 112 10.99 -6.55 8.42
C PHE A 112 10.95 -5.33 9.33
N ALA A 113 11.24 -4.16 8.75
CA ALA A 113 11.04 -2.85 9.36
C ALA A 113 9.53 -2.52 9.50
N LYS A 114 8.82 -3.26 10.35
CA LYS A 114 7.35 -3.29 10.41
C LYS A 114 6.77 -1.92 10.74
N THR A 115 7.30 -1.23 11.74
CA THR A 115 6.80 0.07 12.20
C THR A 115 6.81 1.13 11.09
N GLU A 116 7.90 1.22 10.33
CA GLU A 116 8.04 2.16 9.24
C GLU A 116 7.12 1.80 8.06
N LEU A 117 7.01 0.51 7.74
CA LEU A 117 6.10 0.02 6.71
C LEU A 117 4.62 0.22 7.08
N GLU A 118 4.24 0.06 8.35
CA GLU A 118 2.90 0.33 8.86
C GLU A 118 2.55 1.81 8.77
N THR A 119 3.50 2.70 9.10
CA THR A 119 3.33 4.15 8.97
C THR A 119 3.05 4.54 7.52
N ILE A 120 3.85 4.01 6.59
CA ILE A 120 3.64 4.21 5.14
C ILE A 120 2.28 3.66 4.73
N ALA A 121 1.92 2.46 5.17
CA ALA A 121 0.65 1.84 4.84
C ALA A 121 -0.55 2.68 5.33
N CYS A 122 -0.46 3.29 6.51
CA CYS A 122 -1.48 4.19 7.04
C CYS A 122 -1.67 5.42 6.14
N ILE A 123 -0.57 6.05 5.71
CA ILE A 123 -0.61 7.21 4.80
C ILE A 123 -1.31 6.84 3.49
N PHE A 124 -0.94 5.71 2.89
CA PHE A 124 -1.54 5.26 1.63
C PHE A 124 -2.99 4.83 1.78
N SER A 125 -3.33 4.08 2.83
CA SER A 125 -4.71 3.68 3.07
C SER A 125 -5.61 4.89 3.32
N ALA A 126 -5.13 5.93 4.00
CA ALA A 126 -5.84 7.18 4.15
C ALA A 126 -6.01 7.86 2.79
N LYS A 127 -4.91 8.05 2.03
CA LYS A 127 -4.92 8.68 0.70
C LYS A 127 -5.92 8.00 -0.25
N THR A 128 -5.95 6.67 -0.29
CA THR A 128 -6.89 5.91 -1.12
C THR A 128 -8.34 6.06 -0.67
N ARG A 129 -8.62 6.08 0.64
CA ARG A 129 -9.97 6.36 1.17
C ARG A 129 -10.48 7.74 0.73
N TRP A 130 -9.62 8.75 0.69
CA TRP A 130 -9.99 10.10 0.27
C TRP A 130 -10.18 10.25 -1.24
N LEU A 131 -9.48 9.44 -2.03
CA LEU A 131 -9.60 9.39 -3.50
C LEU A 131 -10.85 8.60 -3.97
N GLN A 132 -11.40 7.73 -3.12
CA GLN A 132 -12.61 6.94 -3.42
C GLN A 132 -13.93 7.60 -2.99
N LEU A 133 -13.90 8.77 -2.36
CA LEU A 133 -15.10 9.57 -2.19
C LEU A 133 -15.60 9.98 -3.59
N PRO A 134 -16.86 9.68 -3.95
CA PRO A 134 -17.39 10.11 -5.23
C PRO A 134 -17.21 11.63 -5.35
N LEU A 135 -16.55 12.06 -6.42
CA LEU A 135 -16.47 13.45 -6.88
C LEU A 135 -17.85 13.95 -7.33
N ASN A 136 -18.93 13.62 -6.61
CA ASN A 136 -20.21 14.27 -6.83
C ASN A 136 -20.21 15.59 -6.04
N VAL A 137 -19.47 16.56 -6.56
CA VAL A 137 -19.32 17.90 -5.96
C VAL A 137 -20.65 18.66 -5.98
N GLU A 138 -21.62 18.20 -6.79
CA GLU A 138 -22.92 18.85 -6.96
C GLU A 138 -23.89 18.66 -5.78
N ASN A 139 -23.60 17.74 -4.85
CA ASN A 139 -24.46 17.50 -3.67
C ASN A 139 -23.68 17.34 -2.35
N LEU A 140 -22.43 17.81 -2.28
CA LEU A 140 -21.68 17.78 -1.03
C LEU A 140 -22.09 18.95 -0.13
N PRO A 141 -22.50 18.72 1.15
CA PRO A 141 -22.72 19.83 2.07
C PRO A 141 -21.40 20.60 2.23
N PRO A 142 -21.44 21.95 2.26
CA PRO A 142 -20.25 22.81 2.16
C PRO A 142 -19.17 22.54 3.21
N ARG A 143 -19.53 21.91 4.33
CA ARG A 143 -18.61 21.48 5.39
C ARG A 143 -17.67 20.33 5.00
N LEU A 144 -18.09 19.45 4.09
CA LEU A 144 -17.28 18.32 3.61
C LEU A 144 -16.35 18.73 2.46
N ALA A 145 -16.78 19.67 1.61
CA ALA A 145 -15.98 20.19 0.50
C ALA A 145 -14.73 20.94 1.00
N LEU A 146 -14.90 21.81 2.01
CA LEU A 146 -13.78 22.50 2.67
C LEU A 146 -12.80 21.52 3.33
N ARG A 147 -13.30 20.43 3.94
CA ARG A 147 -12.44 19.39 4.54
C ARG A 147 -11.62 18.64 3.50
N GLN A 148 -12.23 18.26 2.37
CA GLN A 148 -11.53 17.55 1.30
C GLN A 148 -10.48 18.45 0.64
N PHE A 149 -10.80 19.73 0.43
CA PHE A 149 -9.85 20.72 -0.10
C PHE A 149 -8.68 20.98 0.85
N VAL A 150 -8.95 21.08 2.17
CA VAL A 150 -7.91 21.24 3.21
C VAL A 150 -7.03 20.00 3.31
N VAL A 151 -7.60 18.78 3.27
CA VAL A 151 -6.82 17.52 3.31
C VAL A 151 -5.94 17.37 2.07
N LEU A 152 -6.45 17.69 0.88
CA LEU A 152 -5.66 17.70 -0.37
C LEU A 152 -4.54 18.74 -0.34
N LYS A 153 -4.81 19.95 0.15
CA LYS A 153 -3.79 21.00 0.36
C LYS A 153 -2.74 20.58 1.40
N LEU A 154 -3.13 19.91 2.48
CA LEU A 154 -2.21 19.47 3.55
C LEU A 154 -1.34 18.28 3.11
N LEU A 155 -1.89 17.34 2.33
CA LEU A 155 -1.14 16.25 1.70
C LEU A 155 -0.05 16.76 0.74
N GLN A 156 -0.24 17.93 0.13
CA GLN A 156 0.76 18.58 -0.72
C GLN A 156 1.82 19.37 0.07
N LEU A 157 1.50 19.80 1.29
CA LEU A 157 2.32 20.77 2.00
C LEU A 157 3.28 20.17 3.03
N GLN A 158 2.89 19.20 3.88
CA GLN A 158 3.81 18.58 4.87
C GLN A 158 3.25 17.23 5.42
N PRO A 159 3.94 16.08 5.25
CA PRO A 159 3.43 14.78 5.69
C PRO A 159 3.48 14.55 7.22
N HIS A 160 4.27 15.31 7.96
CA HIS A 160 4.57 15.03 9.38
C HIS A 160 3.46 15.46 10.37
N ASN A 161 2.57 16.40 10.01
CA ASN A 161 1.51 16.91 10.89
C ASN A 161 0.14 16.21 10.75
N LEU A 162 0.00 15.29 9.78
CA LEU A 162 -1.29 14.65 9.50
C LEU A 162 -1.70 13.65 10.59
N LEU A 163 -0.74 13.01 11.27
CA LEU A 163 -1.03 11.98 12.28
C LEU A 163 -1.68 12.58 13.54
N GLU A 164 -1.15 13.69 14.05
CA GLU A 164 -1.71 14.39 15.22
C GLU A 164 -3.08 15.01 14.94
N MET A 165 -3.29 15.55 13.74
CA MET A 165 -4.58 16.12 13.36
C MET A 165 -5.66 15.04 13.17
N LEU A 166 -5.30 13.87 12.64
CA LEU A 166 -6.24 12.75 12.48
C LEU A 166 -6.66 12.18 13.84
N MET A 167 -5.74 12.06 14.80
CA MET A 167 -6.08 11.63 16.17
C MET A 167 -6.98 12.63 16.90
N ASN A 168 -6.77 13.93 16.69
CA ASN A 168 -7.60 14.99 17.30
C ASN A 168 -9.02 15.11 16.70
N LEU A 169 -9.22 14.63 15.47
CA LEU A 169 -10.54 14.65 14.80
C LEU A 169 -11.46 13.53 15.27
N ASP A 170 -10.90 12.37 15.65
CA ASP A 170 -11.67 11.22 16.15
C ASP A 170 -12.18 11.48 17.59
N GLY A 171 -11.34 12.09 18.44
CA GLY A 171 -11.69 12.44 19.82
C GLY A 171 -12.80 13.49 19.98
N LYS A 172 -13.09 14.30 18.95
CA LYS A 172 -14.13 15.34 19.02
C LYS A 172 -15.55 14.85 18.74
N MET A 173 -15.75 13.58 18.34
CA MET A 173 -17.10 13.01 18.15
C MET A 173 -17.60 12.16 19.33
N SER A 174 -16.79 11.91 20.37
CA SER A 174 -17.20 11.16 21.58
C SER A 174 -17.76 12.03 22.71
N GLY A 175 -17.91 13.34 22.51
CA GLY A 175 -18.31 14.29 23.55
C GLY A 175 -19.53 15.12 23.19
N ARG A 176 -20.62 14.47 22.79
CA ARG A 176 -21.99 15.01 22.88
C ARG A 176 -22.96 13.85 23.14
N SER A 177 -23.07 13.48 24.41
CA SER A 177 -24.29 12.91 24.98
C SER A 177 -24.94 13.97 25.83
#